data_AF-A0A9P0Z996-F1
#
_entry.id   AF-A0A9P0Z996-F1
#
_cell.length_a   1.000
_cell.length_b   1.000
_cell.length_c   1.000
_cell.angle_alpha   90.00
_cell.angle_beta   90.00
_cell.angle_gamma   90.00
#
_symmetry.space_group_name_H-M   'P 1'
#
loop_
_entity.id
_entity.type
_entity.pdbx_description
1 polymer ?
#
loop_
_entity_poly.entity_id
_entity_poly.type
_entity_poly.pdbx_seq_one_letter_code
_entity_poly.pdbx_strand_id
1 'polypeptide(L)'
;MVGHHFAASVRVLKLGGYDMVMGVDLMKKLGPIMFDYDNHSVTFDHKGERVTVKGIQPDISIRMMTGKKMRKLLRKKKEIVSKFFCMVTSINGENKPSVKEELEELVEEFQVIFKESKELPPLRQHEHQIDIKSGEKPFKQFPYRYPYSQRQEIEKLVKEMLASEVIHHSHSPYSSPILLVKKKDGSWRFYVDYRRLNSINIKE
;
A
#
# COMPACT_ATOMS: atom_id res chain seq x y z
N MET A 1 28.67 -14.63 -12.33
CA MET A 1 29.87 -15.50 -12.33
C MET A 1 29.64 -16.70 -13.26
N VAL A 2 29.32 -16.46 -14.53
CA VAL A 2 29.03 -17.55 -15.45
C VAL A 2 30.35 -18.28 -15.76
N GLY A 3 30.36 -19.60 -15.65
CA GLY A 3 31.54 -20.45 -15.94
C GLY A 3 32.58 -20.61 -14.82
N HIS A 4 32.39 -19.99 -13.65
CA HIS A 4 33.38 -20.01 -12.55
C HIS A 4 32.74 -20.48 -11.23
N HIS A 5 33.43 -21.36 -10.50
CA HIS A 5 32.93 -21.95 -9.25
C HIS A 5 33.54 -21.27 -8.02
N PHE A 6 32.69 -20.85 -7.10
CA PHE A 6 33.07 -20.20 -5.83
C PHE A 6 32.41 -20.92 -4.67
N ALA A 7 33.11 -21.02 -3.54
CA ALA A 7 32.59 -21.60 -2.31
C ALA A 7 32.72 -20.59 -1.15
N ALA A 8 31.63 -20.35 -0.44
CA ALA A 8 31.59 -19.43 0.69
C ALA A 8 30.52 -19.83 1.71
N SER A 9 30.80 -19.58 2.98
CA SER A 9 29.81 -19.68 4.05
C SER A 9 28.85 -18.49 3.96
N VAL A 10 27.55 -18.75 3.92
CA VAL A 10 26.51 -17.72 3.78
C VAL A 10 25.59 -17.69 5.00
N ARG A 11 25.05 -16.51 5.32
CA ARG A 11 23.98 -16.36 6.32
C ARG A 11 22.64 -16.23 5.62
N VAL A 12 21.62 -16.94 6.10
CA VAL A 12 20.27 -16.90 5.53
C VAL A 12 19.51 -15.72 6.15
N LEU A 13 19.11 -14.77 5.32
CA LEU A 13 18.30 -13.62 5.69
C LEU A 13 17.11 -13.51 4.73
N LYS A 14 15.89 -13.27 5.24
CA LYS A 14 14.72 -13.00 4.40
C LYS A 14 14.83 -11.59 3.82
N LEU A 15 15.48 -11.47 2.68
CA LEU A 15 15.53 -10.23 1.90
C LEU A 15 14.49 -10.30 0.78
N GLY A 16 13.70 -9.24 0.60
CA GLY A 16 12.80 -9.12 -0.55
C GLY A 16 13.57 -8.59 -1.76
N GLY A 17 13.49 -9.29 -2.91
CA GLY A 17 13.96 -8.77 -4.20
C GLY A 17 15.38 -9.10 -4.61
N TYR A 18 16.13 -9.89 -3.84
CA TYR A 18 17.49 -10.33 -4.17
C TYR A 18 17.71 -11.79 -3.78
N ASP A 19 18.42 -12.56 -4.61
CA ASP A 19 18.73 -13.97 -4.31
C ASP A 19 19.87 -14.11 -3.28
N MET A 20 20.88 -13.23 -3.34
CA MET A 20 22.04 -13.24 -2.45
C MET A 20 22.70 -11.86 -2.38
N VAL A 21 23.13 -11.44 -1.19
CA VAL A 21 23.96 -10.24 -1.00
C VAL A 21 25.40 -10.68 -0.73
N MET A 22 26.34 -10.17 -1.53
CA MET A 22 27.76 -10.43 -1.33
C MET A 22 28.32 -9.46 -0.30
N GLY A 23 28.62 -9.97 0.89
CA GLY A 23 29.23 -9.20 1.98
C GLY A 23 30.72 -8.91 1.76
N VAL A 24 31.25 -8.00 2.57
CA VAL A 24 32.66 -7.58 2.55
C VAL A 24 33.60 -8.77 2.80
N ASP A 25 33.18 -9.71 3.63
CA ASP A 25 33.92 -10.91 3.99
C ASP A 25 34.18 -11.83 2.78
N LEU A 26 33.26 -11.85 1.81
CA LEU A 26 33.46 -12.54 0.53
C LEU A 26 34.39 -11.72 -0.37
N MET A 27 34.17 -10.41 -0.46
CA MET A 27 34.96 -9.51 -1.30
C MET A 27 36.45 -9.50 -0.92
N LYS A 28 36.76 -9.59 0.38
CA LYS A 28 38.16 -9.70 0.86
C LYS A 28 38.93 -10.88 0.29
N LYS A 29 38.25 -11.97 -0.08
CA LYS A 29 38.88 -13.17 -0.66
C LYS A 29 39.18 -13.02 -2.16
N LEU A 30 38.64 -12.00 -2.80
CA LEU A 30 38.78 -11.76 -4.25
C LEU A 30 39.96 -10.83 -4.59
N GLY A 31 40.70 -10.34 -3.58
CA GLY A 31 41.82 -9.43 -3.78
C GLY A 31 41.37 -8.03 -4.21
N PRO A 32 42.18 -7.29 -4.97
CA PRO A 32 41.81 -5.99 -5.51
C PRO A 32 40.57 -6.09 -6.42
N ILE A 33 39.58 -5.24 -6.16
CA ILE A 33 38.33 -5.19 -6.91
C ILE A 33 38.20 -3.80 -7.53
N MET A 34 37.88 -3.77 -8.82
CA MET A 34 37.55 -2.55 -9.55
C MET A 34 36.04 -2.48 -9.76
N PHE A 35 35.45 -1.37 -9.29
CA PHE A 35 34.04 -1.06 -9.48
C PHE A 35 33.90 -0.02 -10.59
N ASP A 36 33.20 -0.39 -11.65
CA ASP A 36 32.78 0.52 -12.71
C ASP A 36 31.28 0.80 -12.49
N TYR A 37 31.01 1.93 -11.84
CA TYR A 37 29.65 2.32 -11.47
C TYR A 37 28.82 2.75 -12.69
N ASP A 38 29.44 3.30 -13.72
CA ASP A 38 28.75 3.74 -14.93
C ASP A 38 28.22 2.52 -15.72
N ASN A 39 29.08 1.52 -15.93
CA ASN A 39 28.72 0.28 -16.64
C ASN A 39 28.13 -0.79 -15.73
N HIS A 40 27.91 -0.50 -14.44
CA HIS A 40 27.39 -1.42 -13.43
C HIS A 40 28.16 -2.75 -13.43
N SER A 41 29.48 -2.70 -13.45
CA SER A 41 30.32 -3.89 -13.54
C SER A 41 31.39 -3.95 -12.44
N VAL A 42 31.75 -5.17 -12.06
CA VAL A 42 32.74 -5.46 -11.03
C VAL A 42 33.77 -6.40 -11.62
N THR A 43 35.05 -6.00 -11.56
CA THR A 43 36.17 -6.77 -12.10
C THR A 43 37.17 -7.11 -11.01
N PHE A 44 37.61 -8.37 -10.96
CA PHE A 44 38.61 -8.87 -10.03
C PHE A 44 39.38 -10.03 -10.65
N ASP A 45 40.58 -10.32 -10.13
CA ASP A 45 41.38 -11.44 -10.60
C ASP A 45 41.05 -12.70 -9.78
N HIS A 46 40.82 -13.82 -10.46
CA HIS A 46 40.53 -15.11 -9.83
C HIS A 46 41.29 -16.22 -10.56
N LYS A 47 42.14 -16.95 -9.82
CA LYS A 47 42.96 -18.06 -10.36
C LYS A 47 43.82 -17.67 -11.59
N GLY A 48 44.31 -16.43 -11.61
CA GLY A 48 45.16 -15.91 -12.70
C GLY A 48 44.39 -15.38 -13.90
N GLU A 49 43.05 -15.44 -13.89
CA GLU A 49 42.20 -14.88 -14.93
C GLU A 49 41.43 -13.66 -14.41
N ARG A 50 41.23 -12.68 -15.29
CA ARG A 50 40.44 -11.50 -14.99
C ARG A 50 38.96 -11.82 -15.18
N VAL A 51 38.20 -11.78 -14.09
CA VAL A 51 36.76 -12.04 -14.09
C VAL A 51 36.01 -10.72 -14.02
N THR A 52 35.17 -10.44 -15.02
CA THR A 52 34.25 -9.30 -15.02
C THR A 52 32.81 -9.78 -14.86
N VAL A 53 32.17 -9.33 -13.78
CA VAL A 53 30.74 -9.53 -13.53
C VAL A 53 30.01 -8.26 -13.93
N LYS A 54 29.11 -8.35 -14.91
CA LYS A 54 28.22 -7.25 -15.28
C LYS A 54 26.90 -7.39 -14.53
N GLY A 55 26.32 -6.26 -14.13
CA GLY A 55 24.95 -6.20 -13.64
C GLY A 55 23.99 -6.79 -14.69
N ILE A 56 22.82 -7.23 -14.22
CA ILE A 56 21.76 -7.69 -15.13
C ILE A 56 21.41 -6.51 -16.02
N GLN A 57 21.83 -6.56 -17.28
CA GLN A 57 21.27 -5.68 -18.29
C GLN A 57 19.83 -6.15 -18.48
N PRO A 58 18.83 -5.27 -18.31
CA PRO A 58 17.45 -5.62 -18.60
C PRO A 58 17.33 -5.85 -20.10
N ASP A 59 17.60 -7.07 -20.56
CA ASP A 59 17.11 -7.54 -21.85
C ASP A 59 15.62 -7.82 -21.67
N ILE A 60 14.86 -6.74 -21.45
CA ILE A 60 13.41 -6.78 -21.32
C ILE A 60 12.88 -6.98 -22.74
N SER A 61 12.92 -8.23 -23.19
CA SER A 61 12.15 -8.64 -24.35
C SER A 61 10.71 -8.91 -23.89
N ILE A 62 9.82 -7.94 -24.13
CA ILE A 62 8.39 -8.15 -23.92
C ILE A 62 7.90 -9.06 -25.05
N ARG A 63 7.59 -10.31 -24.71
CA ARG A 63 6.97 -11.25 -25.65
C ARG A 63 5.48 -11.35 -25.38
N MET A 64 4.67 -11.14 -26.41
CA MET A 64 3.23 -11.39 -26.33
C MET A 64 2.96 -12.85 -26.03
N MET A 65 1.99 -13.11 -25.15
CA MET A 65 1.52 -14.46 -24.86
C MET A 65 0.01 -14.57 -25.06
N THR A 66 -0.45 -15.77 -25.42
CA THR A 66 -1.88 -16.04 -25.59
C THR A 66 -2.60 -16.19 -24.24
N GLY A 67 -3.87 -15.80 -24.18
CA GLY A 67 -4.69 -15.87 -22.97
C GLY A 67 -4.85 -17.29 -22.39
N LYS A 68 -4.77 -18.33 -23.23
CA LYS A 68 -4.78 -19.74 -22.78
C LYS A 68 -3.54 -20.10 -21.96
N LYS A 69 -2.35 -19.64 -22.38
CA LYS A 69 -1.10 -19.84 -21.61
C LYS A 69 -1.16 -19.08 -20.29
N MET A 70 -1.73 -17.87 -20.29
CA MET A 70 -1.92 -17.08 -19.08
C MET A 70 -2.84 -17.77 -18.06
N ARG A 71 -3.99 -18.28 -18.49
CA ARG A 71 -4.93 -19.01 -17.62
C ARG A 71 -4.30 -20.26 -17.00
N LYS A 72 -3.44 -20.96 -17.75
CA LYS A 72 -2.69 -22.12 -17.25
C LYS A 72 -1.66 -21.73 -16.17
N LEU A 73 -1.00 -20.57 -16.30
CA LEU A 73 -0.06 -20.06 -15.29
C LEU A 73 -0.78 -19.59 -14.02
N LEU A 74 -1.92 -18.90 -14.16
CA LEU A 74 -2.75 -18.45 -13.04
C LEU A 74 -3.25 -19.63 -12.19
N ARG A 75 -3.69 -20.73 -12.83
CA ARG A 75 -4.10 -21.96 -12.12
C ARG A 75 -2.97 -22.61 -11.31
N LYS A 76 -1.70 -22.35 -11.64
CA LYS A 76 -0.54 -22.95 -10.96
C LYS A 76 -0.01 -22.11 -9.77
N LYS A 77 -0.74 -21.08 -9.32
CA LYS A 77 -0.39 -20.23 -8.15
C LYS A 77 1.06 -19.70 -8.15
N LYS A 78 1.63 -19.42 -9.32
CA LYS A 78 2.92 -18.70 -9.43
C LYS A 78 2.65 -17.19 -9.40
N GLU A 79 2.27 -16.68 -8.23
CA GLU A 79 1.78 -15.32 -8.00
C GLU A 79 2.77 -14.18 -8.35
N ILE A 80 4.05 -14.50 -8.52
CA ILE A 80 5.10 -13.50 -8.80
C ILE A 80 5.18 -13.15 -10.29
N VAL A 81 4.89 -14.10 -11.19
CA VAL A 81 4.96 -13.85 -12.65
C VAL A 81 3.71 -13.10 -13.14
N SER A 82 2.58 -13.21 -12.42
CA SER A 82 1.34 -12.50 -12.77
C SER A 82 1.33 -11.02 -12.38
N LYS A 83 2.29 -10.55 -11.56
CA LYS A 83 2.34 -9.16 -11.07
C LYS A 83 3.17 -8.23 -11.97
N PHE A 84 3.97 -8.76 -12.90
CA PHE A 84 4.75 -8.00 -13.88
C PHE A 84 4.10 -8.01 -15.28
N PHE A 85 2.80 -7.72 -15.34
CA PHE A 85 2.15 -7.46 -16.62
C PHE A 85 1.78 -5.98 -16.68
N CYS A 86 2.58 -5.21 -17.43
CA CYS A 86 2.10 -3.96 -17.98
C CYS A 86 1.02 -4.33 -18.99
N MET A 87 -0.25 -4.03 -18.70
CA MET A 87 -1.24 -3.94 -19.75
C MET A 87 -0.81 -2.79 -20.65
N VAL A 88 0.00 -3.07 -21.66
CA VAL A 88 -0.04 -2.27 -22.88
C VAL A 88 -1.40 -2.61 -23.49
N THR A 89 -2.44 -1.91 -23.06
CA THR A 89 -3.56 -1.69 -23.95
C THR A 89 -2.92 -0.99 -25.14
N SER A 90 -2.73 -1.71 -26.25
CA SER A 90 -2.72 -1.05 -27.53
C SER A 90 -4.02 -0.25 -27.57
N ILE A 91 -3.90 1.05 -27.32
CA ILE A 91 -4.85 2.03 -27.80
C ILE A 91 -4.73 1.86 -29.31
N ASN A 92 -5.55 0.98 -29.86
CA ASN A 92 -5.83 0.71 -31.28
C ASN A 92 -6.44 -0.69 -31.36
N GLY A 93 -7.71 -0.76 -30.98
CA GLY A 93 -8.50 -1.97 -30.94
C GLY A 93 -9.79 -1.65 -30.22
N GLU A 94 -10.71 -1.01 -30.94
CA GLU A 94 -12.11 -0.87 -30.58
C GLU A 94 -12.68 -2.27 -30.29
N ASN A 95 -12.58 -2.67 -29.04
CA ASN A 95 -13.45 -3.65 -28.42
C ASN A 95 -13.75 -3.10 -27.03
N LYS A 96 -14.40 -1.92 -27.02
CA LYS A 96 -15.33 -1.60 -25.94
C LYS A 96 -16.23 -2.84 -25.86
N PRO A 97 -16.36 -3.54 -24.72
CA PRO A 97 -17.57 -4.34 -24.55
C PRO A 97 -18.71 -3.38 -24.90
N SER A 98 -19.65 -3.80 -25.74
CA SER A 98 -20.90 -3.08 -25.96
C SER A 98 -21.64 -3.08 -24.63
N VAL A 99 -21.16 -2.24 -23.72
CA VAL A 99 -21.94 -1.60 -22.68
C VAL A 99 -22.95 -0.86 -23.51
N LYS A 100 -24.16 -1.42 -23.58
CA LYS A 100 -25.29 -0.86 -24.31
C LYS A 100 -25.27 0.64 -24.11
N GLU A 101 -25.43 1.42 -25.18
CA GLU A 101 -25.41 2.90 -25.13
C GLU A 101 -26.24 3.44 -23.96
N GLU A 102 -27.36 2.77 -23.65
CA GLU A 102 -28.21 2.95 -22.46
C GLU A 102 -27.47 3.05 -21.11
N LEU A 103 -26.40 2.26 -20.89
CA LEU A 103 -25.62 2.27 -19.65
C LEU A 103 -24.60 3.42 -19.61
N GLU A 104 -24.05 3.80 -20.76
CA GLU A 104 -23.16 4.97 -20.83
C GLU A 104 -23.97 6.25 -20.59
N GLU A 105 -25.13 6.36 -21.22
CA GLU A 105 -26.10 7.44 -20.97
C GLU A 105 -26.53 7.49 -19.50
N LEU A 106 -26.84 6.34 -18.88
CA LEU A 106 -27.23 6.29 -17.48
C LEU A 106 -26.08 6.70 -16.53
N VAL A 107 -24.86 6.26 -16.81
CA VAL A 107 -23.70 6.65 -16.01
C VAL A 107 -23.39 8.14 -16.17
N GLU A 108 -23.57 8.70 -17.37
CA GLU A 108 -23.46 10.13 -17.64
C GLU A 108 -24.55 10.95 -16.92
N GLU A 109 -25.81 10.52 -17.00
CA GLU A 109 -26.95 11.13 -16.32
C GLU A 109 -26.73 11.20 -14.80
N PHE A 110 -26.22 10.11 -14.20
CA PHE A 110 -26.01 9.99 -12.77
C PHE A 110 -24.56 10.21 -12.32
N GLN A 111 -23.72 10.89 -13.12
CA GLN A 111 -22.32 11.22 -12.76
C GLN A 111 -22.18 11.84 -11.38
N VAL A 112 -23.17 12.65 -10.98
CA VAL A 112 -23.19 13.32 -9.67
C VAL A 112 -23.13 12.34 -8.49
N ILE A 113 -23.72 11.14 -8.61
CA ILE A 113 -23.75 10.12 -7.54
C ILE A 113 -22.34 9.55 -7.29
N PHE A 114 -21.49 9.53 -8.33
CA PHE A 114 -20.13 8.99 -8.26
C PHE A 114 -19.09 10.02 -7.84
N LYS A 115 -19.45 11.31 -7.77
CA LYS A 115 -18.54 12.35 -7.28
C LYS A 115 -18.36 12.21 -5.77
N GLU A 116 -17.12 12.23 -5.32
CA GLU A 116 -16.80 12.23 -3.90
C GLU A 116 -17.28 13.56 -3.27
N SER A 117 -18.30 13.48 -2.41
CA SER A 117 -18.82 14.65 -1.70
C SER A 117 -17.83 15.08 -0.63
N LYS A 118 -17.36 16.33 -0.70
CA LYS A 118 -16.50 16.94 0.32
C LYS A 118 -17.28 17.69 1.40
N GLU A 119 -18.59 17.81 1.21
CA GLU A 119 -19.50 18.58 2.06
C GLU A 119 -20.38 17.63 2.88
N LEU A 120 -20.88 18.14 4.00
CA LEU A 120 -21.88 17.43 4.80
C LEU A 120 -23.16 17.22 3.99
N PRO A 121 -23.90 16.11 4.23
CA PRO A 121 -25.23 15.96 3.67
C PRO A 121 -26.13 17.11 4.12
N PRO A 122 -27.14 17.48 3.33
CA PRO A 122 -28.07 18.54 3.69
C PRO A 122 -28.75 18.22 5.03
N LEU A 123 -28.99 19.28 5.81
CA LEU A 123 -29.73 19.19 7.08
C LEU A 123 -31.08 18.51 6.84
N ARG A 124 -31.35 17.49 7.65
CA ARG A 124 -32.63 16.76 7.65
C ARG A 124 -33.49 17.27 8.80
N GLN A 125 -34.81 17.02 8.72
CA GLN A 125 -35.76 17.45 9.76
C GLN A 125 -35.60 16.75 11.11
N HIS A 126 -34.84 15.65 11.16
CA HIS A 126 -34.63 14.86 12.36
C HIS A 126 -33.17 14.90 12.77
N GLU A 127 -32.93 15.32 14.00
CA GLU A 127 -31.65 15.13 14.68
C GLU A 127 -31.68 13.83 15.47
N HIS A 128 -30.60 13.07 15.41
CA HIS A 128 -30.45 11.86 16.21
C HIS A 128 -29.97 12.23 17.62
N GLN A 129 -30.75 11.83 18.63
CA GLN A 129 -30.36 11.94 20.03
C GLN A 129 -29.81 10.61 20.52
N ILE A 130 -28.74 10.66 21.31
CA ILE A 130 -28.17 9.48 21.98
C ILE A 130 -28.59 9.54 23.45
N ASP A 131 -29.48 8.64 23.86
CA ASP A 131 -29.97 8.60 25.24
C ASP A 131 -29.04 7.80 26.15
N ILE A 132 -28.64 8.42 27.25
CA ILE A 132 -27.75 7.81 28.24
C ILE A 132 -28.59 7.30 29.42
N LYS A 133 -28.19 6.16 30.00
CA LYS A 133 -28.81 5.62 31.22
C LYS A 133 -28.83 6.66 32.34
N SER A 134 -29.96 6.72 33.05
CA SER A 134 -30.15 7.65 34.17
C SER A 134 -29.07 7.45 35.26
N GLY A 135 -28.51 8.56 35.75
CA GLY A 135 -27.50 8.57 36.80
C GLY A 135 -26.04 8.42 36.34
N GLU A 136 -25.80 8.18 35.06
CA GLU A 136 -24.43 8.11 34.51
C GLU A 136 -23.77 9.49 34.47
N LYS A 137 -22.49 9.52 34.86
CA LYS A 137 -21.69 10.76 34.87
C LYS A 137 -20.86 10.89 33.60
N PRO A 138 -20.59 12.12 33.13
CA PRO A 138 -19.65 12.33 32.05
C PRO A 138 -18.26 11.78 32.37
N PHE A 139 -17.55 11.32 31.34
CA PHE A 139 -16.23 10.72 31.49
C PHE A 139 -15.23 11.29 30.48
N LYS A 140 -13.97 11.40 30.90
CA LYS A 140 -12.85 11.79 30.02
C LYS A 140 -11.84 10.66 29.96
N GLN A 141 -11.74 10.00 28.81
CA GLN A 141 -10.70 9.00 28.57
C GLN A 141 -9.45 9.67 27.99
N PHE A 142 -8.28 9.23 28.48
CA PHE A 142 -7.01 9.71 27.96
C PHE A 142 -6.73 9.13 26.56
N PRO A 143 -6.14 9.90 25.64
CA PRO A 143 -5.65 9.38 24.37
C PRO A 143 -4.60 8.28 24.58
N TYR A 144 -4.58 7.28 23.68
CA TYR A 144 -3.50 6.31 23.65
C TYR A 144 -2.16 6.96 23.26
N ARG A 145 -1.05 6.29 23.56
CA ARG A 145 0.28 6.71 23.13
C ARG A 145 0.50 6.29 21.68
N TYR A 146 0.91 7.23 20.83
CA TYR A 146 1.20 6.96 19.42
C TYR A 146 2.66 7.23 19.06
N PRO A 147 3.26 6.45 18.15
CA PRO A 147 4.52 6.80 17.50
C PRO A 147 4.39 8.11 16.71
N TYR A 148 5.52 8.78 16.48
CA TYR A 148 5.56 10.06 15.76
C TYR A 148 4.93 9.99 14.36
N SER A 149 5.13 8.88 13.63
CA SER A 149 4.54 8.66 12.31
C SER A 149 3.01 8.62 12.32
N GLN A 150 2.39 8.10 13.38
CA GLN A 150 0.93 8.08 13.52
C GLN A 150 0.39 9.45 13.93
N ARG A 151 1.14 10.20 14.74
CA ARG A 151 0.73 11.55 15.15
C ARG A 151 0.57 12.49 13.95
N GLN A 152 1.54 12.48 13.02
CA GLN A 152 1.46 13.30 11.81
C GLN A 152 0.22 12.95 10.97
N GLU A 153 -0.09 11.65 10.83
CA GLU A 153 -1.28 11.21 10.10
C GLU A 153 -2.58 11.62 10.81
N ILE A 154 -2.63 11.52 12.14
CA ILE A 154 -3.77 11.99 12.95
C ILE A 154 -4.01 13.48 12.69
N GLU A 155 -2.96 14.31 12.78
CA GLU A 155 -3.07 15.76 12.59
C GLU A 155 -3.56 16.10 11.17
N LYS A 156 -3.07 15.37 10.15
CA LYS A 156 -3.55 15.49 8.78
C LYS A 156 -5.04 15.15 8.65
N LEU A 157 -5.46 13.98 9.13
CA LEU A 157 -6.86 13.51 9.04
C LEU A 157 -7.81 14.43 9.82
N VAL A 158 -7.42 14.92 10.99
CA VAL A 158 -8.20 15.89 11.77
C VAL A 158 -8.38 17.19 11.00
N LYS A 159 -7.33 17.71 10.35
CA LYS A 159 -7.42 18.92 9.53
C LYS A 159 -8.35 18.74 8.33
N GLU A 160 -8.31 17.59 7.66
CA GLU A 160 -9.21 17.25 6.56
C GLU A 160 -10.66 17.17 7.04
N MET A 161 -10.93 16.49 8.17
CA MET A 161 -12.28 16.39 8.72
C MET A 161 -12.85 17.74 9.18
N LEU A 162 -12.02 18.61 9.78
CA LEU A 162 -12.40 19.98 10.12
C LEU A 162 -12.75 20.80 8.87
N ALA A 163 -11.96 20.67 7.80
CA ALA A 163 -12.20 21.38 6.54
C ALA A 163 -13.48 20.90 5.83
N SER A 164 -13.84 19.62 5.99
CA SER A 164 -15.11 19.05 5.48
C SER A 164 -16.31 19.23 6.43
N GLU A 165 -16.12 19.91 7.57
CA GLU A 165 -17.12 20.12 8.62
C GLU A 165 -17.69 18.86 9.29
N VAL A 166 -17.15 17.67 8.98
CA VAL A 166 -17.51 16.39 9.65
C VAL A 166 -17.25 16.43 11.16
N ILE A 167 -16.29 17.23 11.61
CA ILE A 167 -16.02 17.49 13.02
C ILE A 167 -15.87 19.00 13.26
N HIS A 168 -16.06 19.42 14.51
CA HIS A 168 -15.82 20.79 14.95
C HIS A 168 -15.19 20.83 16.35
N HIS A 169 -14.62 21.96 16.73
CA HIS A 169 -14.15 22.17 18.10
C HIS A 169 -15.33 22.20 19.08
N SER A 170 -15.18 21.51 20.22
CA SER A 170 -16.20 21.48 21.28
C SER A 170 -15.55 21.42 22.67
N HIS A 171 -16.29 21.93 23.66
CA HIS A 171 -15.94 21.80 25.08
C HIS A 171 -16.80 20.74 25.76
N SER A 172 -16.68 19.49 25.29
CA SER A 172 -17.48 18.38 25.83
C SER A 172 -16.97 17.90 27.19
N PRO A 173 -17.87 17.58 28.14
CA PRO A 173 -17.50 16.87 29.35
C PRO A 173 -17.18 15.38 29.07
N TYR A 174 -17.51 14.88 27.87
CA TYR A 174 -17.18 13.55 27.38
C TYR A 174 -15.92 13.57 26.50
N SER A 175 -15.07 12.54 26.63
CA SER A 175 -13.95 12.34 25.71
C SER A 175 -13.68 10.85 25.52
N SER A 176 -13.57 10.43 24.26
CA SER A 176 -13.21 9.07 23.83
C SER A 176 -11.89 9.13 23.05
N PRO A 177 -10.96 8.16 23.24
CA PRO A 177 -9.69 8.18 22.54
C PRO A 177 -9.86 7.74 21.09
N ILE A 178 -8.93 8.16 20.25
CA ILE A 178 -8.86 7.74 18.84
C ILE A 178 -7.94 6.53 18.69
N LEU A 179 -7.90 5.92 17.51
CA LEU A 179 -6.92 4.91 17.15
C LEU A 179 -6.77 4.85 15.62
N LEU A 180 -5.53 4.59 15.17
CA LEU A 180 -5.24 4.38 13.76
C LEU A 180 -5.04 2.91 13.45
N VAL A 181 -5.72 2.43 12.40
CA VAL A 181 -5.55 1.06 11.90
C VAL A 181 -5.11 1.10 10.44
N LYS A 182 -4.07 0.33 10.11
CA LYS A 182 -3.55 0.27 8.74
C LYS A 182 -4.47 -0.56 7.85
N LYS A 183 -4.87 -0.01 6.71
CA LYS A 183 -5.60 -0.72 5.65
C LYS A 183 -4.66 -1.63 4.86
N LYS A 184 -5.25 -2.54 4.09
CA LYS A 184 -4.50 -3.44 3.18
C LYS A 184 -3.74 -2.67 2.10
N ASP A 185 -4.25 -1.53 1.66
CA ASP A 185 -3.62 -0.63 0.67
C ASP A 185 -2.48 0.22 1.26
N GLY A 186 -2.23 0.12 2.56
CA GLY A 186 -1.18 0.87 3.26
C GLY A 186 -1.63 2.21 3.86
N SER A 187 -2.82 2.71 3.52
CA SER A 187 -3.40 3.93 4.12
C SER A 187 -3.90 3.68 5.55
N TRP A 188 -4.24 4.74 6.28
CA TRP A 188 -4.74 4.68 7.65
C TRP A 188 -6.27 4.83 7.72
N ARG A 189 -6.88 4.19 8.72
CA ARG A 189 -8.27 4.42 9.14
C ARG A 189 -8.28 5.12 10.49
N PHE A 190 -8.99 6.22 10.55
CA PHE A 190 -9.29 6.93 11.78
C PHE A 190 -10.48 6.27 12.48
N TYR A 191 -10.29 5.79 13.71
CA TYR A 191 -11.34 5.22 14.55
C TYR A 191 -11.43 5.99 15.86
N VAL A 192 -12.64 6.11 16.39
CA VAL A 192 -12.90 6.60 17.74
C VAL A 192 -13.39 5.43 18.59
N ASP A 193 -12.78 5.22 19.75
CA ASP A 193 -13.17 4.14 20.66
C ASP A 193 -14.37 4.54 21.52
N TYR A 194 -15.57 4.37 20.96
CA TYR A 194 -16.82 4.63 21.66
C TYR A 194 -17.25 3.52 22.62
N ARG A 195 -16.42 2.51 22.93
CA ARG A 195 -16.85 1.38 23.78
C ARG A 195 -17.43 1.81 25.13
N ARG A 196 -16.82 2.82 25.77
CA ARG A 196 -17.32 3.34 27.06
C ARG A 196 -18.65 4.08 26.89
N LEU A 197 -18.80 4.88 25.83
CA LEU A 197 -20.05 5.58 25.52
C LEU A 197 -21.16 4.55 25.23
N ASN A 198 -20.86 3.55 24.41
CA ASN A 198 -21.80 2.50 24.04
C ASN A 198 -22.25 1.64 25.24
N SER A 199 -21.45 1.53 26.30
CA SER A 199 -21.86 0.78 27.51
C SER A 199 -22.92 1.51 28.36
N ILE A 200 -22.96 2.84 28.27
CA ILE A 200 -23.90 3.69 29.02
C ILE A 200 -25.07 4.17 28.16
N ASN A 201 -24.99 3.98 26.84
CA ASN A 201 -26.08 4.23 25.91
C ASN A 201 -27.26 3.27 26.15
N ILE A 202 -28.48 3.78 26.01
CA ILE A 202 -29.71 2.98 25.95
C ILE A 202 -29.82 2.45 24.52
N LYS A 203 -30.03 1.13 24.39
CA LYS A 203 -30.23 0.53 23.07
C LYS A 203 -31.69 0.73 22.66
N GLU A 204 -31.91 1.20 21.44
CA GLU A 204 -33.21 1.14 20.76
C GLU A 204 -33.60 -0.31 20.43
#